data_AF-A0A9X4D0L2-F1
#
_entry.id   AF-A0A9X4D0L2-F1
#
_cell.length_a   1.000
_cell.length_b   1.000
_cell.length_c   1.000
_cell.angle_alpha   90.00
_cell.angle_beta   90.00
_cell.angle_gamma   90.00
#
_symmetry.space_group_name_H-M   'P 1'
#
loop_
_entity.id
_entity.type
_entity.pdbx_description
1 polymer ?
#
loop_
_entity_poly.entity_id
_entity_poly.type
_entity_poly.pdbx_seq_one_letter_code
_entity_poly.pdbx_strand_id
1 'polypeptide(L)'
;LKDNINLLAKLKVSVTAERITLSAKEELVIQGGGSSTTYTAGGILHATAGQYTAHATDFIYKGAQSQTATFPDAPKTDKGNLDLFRNYANNRPLKGSGYQVEDALGQVLKGTLDEQGFAAVAAVSPGPTAVDFEKDPADPWVAGSYFGNLRKDFSGPAAALTLPSALQGTENLAKHAAQAFKAPLDAIAPSTPPPSRLGTASALATSLVQEGN
;
A
#
# COMPACT_ATOMS: atom_id res chain seq x y z
N LEU A 1 -37.01 39.02 -49.87
CA LEU A 1 -36.73 37.60 -49.58
C LEU A 1 -36.78 37.47 -48.06
N LYS A 2 -37.89 36.99 -47.50
CA LYS A 2 -38.18 37.26 -46.07
C LYS A 2 -37.78 36.13 -45.12
N ASP A 3 -37.73 34.88 -45.60
CA ASP A 3 -37.65 33.74 -44.68
C ASP A 3 -36.55 32.70 -45.02
N ASN A 4 -36.33 32.36 -46.30
CA ASN A 4 -35.35 31.33 -46.67
C ASN A 4 -34.77 31.47 -48.09
N ILE A 5 -33.63 30.82 -48.31
CA ILE A 5 -32.96 30.64 -49.61
C ILE A 5 -32.67 29.15 -49.79
N ASN A 6 -33.16 28.56 -50.88
CA ASN A 6 -32.84 27.19 -51.28
C ASN A 6 -32.07 27.21 -52.61
N LEU A 7 -30.80 26.79 -52.59
CA LEU A 7 -29.99 26.61 -53.80
C LEU A 7 -29.97 25.11 -54.16
N LEU A 8 -30.61 24.75 -55.26
CA LEU A 8 -30.68 23.37 -55.76
C LEU A 8 -30.07 23.29 -57.16
N ALA A 9 -29.27 22.26 -57.42
CA ALA A 9 -28.73 21.97 -58.75
C ALA A 9 -28.71 20.47 -59.01
N LYS A 10 -29.00 20.05 -60.26
CA LYS A 10 -29.03 18.63 -60.67
C LYS A 10 -27.63 18.01 -60.75
N LEU A 11 -26.62 18.81 -61.12
CA LEU A 11 -25.27 18.33 -61.37
C LEU A 11 -24.25 18.92 -60.40
N LYS A 12 -24.15 20.25 -60.34
CA LYS A 12 -23.10 20.93 -59.57
C LYS A 12 -23.53 22.34 -59.14
N VAL A 13 -23.13 22.73 -57.95
CA VAL A 13 -23.01 24.13 -57.49
C VAL A 13 -21.52 24.43 -57.30
N SER A 14 -21.01 25.53 -57.83
CA SER A 14 -19.60 25.94 -57.69
C SER A 14 -19.55 27.36 -57.14
N VAL A 15 -18.79 27.57 -56.06
CA VAL A 15 -18.52 28.88 -55.49
C VAL A 15 -17.01 29.08 -55.48
N THR A 16 -16.53 30.06 -56.23
CA THR A 16 -15.09 30.36 -56.36
C THR A 16 -14.90 31.85 -56.13
N ALA A 17 -14.06 32.19 -55.15
CA ALA A 17 -13.75 33.57 -54.80
C ALA A 17 -12.43 33.60 -54.03
N GLU A 18 -11.86 34.79 -53.85
CA GLU A 18 -10.71 34.99 -52.95
C GLU A 18 -11.05 34.71 -51.48
N ARG A 19 -12.31 34.98 -51.07
CA ARG A 19 -12.83 34.67 -49.73
C ARG A 19 -14.27 34.22 -49.80
N ILE A 20 -14.59 33.13 -49.11
CA ILE A 20 -15.96 32.65 -48.88
C ILE A 20 -16.20 32.65 -47.38
N THR A 21 -17.24 33.36 -46.92
CA THR A 21 -17.63 33.40 -45.51
C THR A 21 -19.00 32.79 -45.35
N LEU A 22 -19.07 31.68 -44.60
CA LEU A 22 -20.31 31.04 -44.19
C LEU A 22 -20.55 31.37 -42.72
N SER A 23 -21.71 31.92 -42.39
CA SER A 23 -22.04 32.29 -41.02
C SER A 23 -23.50 31.94 -40.74
N ALA A 24 -23.72 31.32 -39.59
CA ALA A 24 -25.03 30.93 -39.10
C ALA A 24 -25.17 31.35 -37.64
N LYS A 25 -26.39 31.68 -37.22
CA LYS A 25 -26.67 32.13 -35.84
C LYS A 25 -26.64 30.97 -34.84
N GLU A 26 -27.17 29.82 -35.24
CA GLU A 26 -27.39 28.67 -34.35
C GLU A 26 -26.45 27.52 -34.70
N GLU A 27 -26.43 27.10 -35.96
CA GLU A 27 -25.67 25.94 -36.41
C GLU A 27 -25.27 26.07 -37.89
N LEU A 28 -24.06 25.62 -38.22
CA LEU A 28 -23.64 25.37 -39.61
C LEU A 28 -23.42 23.88 -39.80
N VAL A 29 -24.14 23.26 -40.74
CA VAL A 29 -24.03 21.82 -41.05
C VAL A 29 -23.56 21.65 -42.49
N ILE A 30 -22.46 20.95 -42.68
CA ILE A 30 -21.95 20.55 -44.01
C ILE A 30 -22.07 19.03 -44.11
N GLN A 31 -22.84 18.54 -45.07
CA GLN A 31 -23.19 17.12 -45.22
C GLN A 31 -22.95 16.63 -46.64
N GLY A 32 -22.47 15.40 -46.77
CA GLY A 32 -22.37 14.72 -48.06
C GLY A 32 -21.99 13.25 -47.90
N GLY A 33 -22.64 12.37 -48.66
CA GLY A 33 -22.25 10.95 -48.76
C GLY A 33 -22.15 10.20 -47.43
N GLY A 34 -22.96 10.55 -46.42
CA GLY A 34 -22.92 9.93 -45.09
C GLY A 34 -21.84 10.47 -44.14
N SER A 35 -21.18 11.57 -44.50
CA SER A 35 -20.26 12.29 -43.61
C SER A 35 -20.76 13.71 -43.36
N SER A 36 -20.48 14.22 -42.16
CA SER A 36 -20.88 15.51 -41.66
C SER A 36 -19.74 16.29 -41.02
N THR A 37 -19.87 17.62 -41.05
CA THR A 37 -19.23 18.48 -40.07
C THR A 37 -20.23 19.52 -39.58
N THR A 38 -20.42 19.55 -38.27
CA THR A 38 -21.35 20.44 -37.58
C THR A 38 -20.57 21.43 -36.73
N TYR A 39 -20.87 22.72 -36.89
CA TYR A 39 -20.32 23.80 -36.09
C TYR A 39 -21.42 24.39 -35.21
N THR A 40 -21.22 24.35 -33.90
CA THR A 40 -22.14 24.90 -32.90
C THR A 40 -21.36 25.74 -31.88
N ALA A 41 -22.09 26.46 -31.01
CA ALA A 41 -21.47 27.13 -29.87
C ALA A 41 -20.73 26.17 -28.91
N GLY A 42 -21.11 24.89 -28.89
CA GLY A 42 -20.47 23.86 -28.06
C GLY A 42 -19.19 23.27 -28.65
N GLY A 43 -18.90 23.52 -29.93
CA GLY A 43 -17.71 23.01 -30.60
C GLY A 43 -17.98 22.51 -32.02
N ILE A 44 -17.00 21.76 -32.53
CA ILE A 44 -17.00 21.20 -33.88
C ILE A 44 -17.11 19.68 -33.79
N LEU A 45 -18.07 19.09 -34.50
CA LEU A 45 -18.26 17.65 -34.60
C LEU A 45 -18.03 17.19 -36.03
N HIS A 46 -17.07 16.29 -36.23
CA HIS A 46 -16.90 15.55 -37.46
C HIS A 46 -17.52 14.15 -37.28
N ALA A 47 -18.46 13.76 -38.14
CA ALA A 47 -19.00 12.40 -38.16
C ALA A 47 -18.84 11.79 -39.56
N THR A 48 -18.43 10.53 -39.64
CA THR A 48 -18.31 9.81 -40.91
C THR A 48 -18.66 8.35 -40.72
N ALA A 49 -19.27 7.74 -41.75
CA ALA A 49 -19.53 6.31 -41.77
C ALA A 49 -18.26 5.47 -42.05
N GLY A 50 -17.22 6.08 -42.62
CA GLY A 50 -15.98 5.43 -43.01
C GLY A 50 -14.80 5.80 -42.11
N GLN A 51 -13.58 5.57 -42.60
CA GLN A 51 -12.37 6.03 -41.91
C GLN A 51 -12.21 7.55 -42.06
N TYR A 52 -11.82 8.21 -40.96
CA TYR A 52 -11.43 9.62 -40.95
C TYR A 52 -9.91 9.74 -41.01
N THR A 53 -9.38 10.18 -42.15
CA THR A 53 -7.95 10.39 -42.36
C THR A 53 -7.66 11.88 -42.49
N ALA A 54 -6.79 12.40 -41.62
CA ALA A 54 -6.33 13.78 -41.68
C ALA A 54 -4.84 13.82 -42.03
N HIS A 55 -4.46 14.67 -42.99
CA HIS A 55 -3.07 14.91 -43.38
C HIS A 55 -2.67 16.33 -42.98
N ALA A 56 -1.66 16.45 -42.12
CA ALA A 56 -1.08 17.74 -41.75
C ALA A 56 0.41 17.56 -41.42
N THR A 57 1.20 18.62 -41.56
CA THR A 57 2.59 18.67 -41.07
C THR A 57 2.62 18.57 -39.54
N ASP A 58 1.70 19.27 -38.87
CA ASP A 58 1.56 19.28 -37.41
C ASP A 58 0.08 19.25 -37.00
N PHE A 59 -0.22 18.48 -35.95
CA PHE A 59 -1.50 18.55 -35.24
C PHE A 59 -1.28 19.11 -33.85
N ILE A 60 -1.57 20.40 -33.65
CA ILE A 60 -1.36 21.08 -32.37
C ILE A 60 -2.66 21.04 -31.57
N TYR A 61 -2.72 20.16 -30.59
CA TYR A 61 -3.77 20.17 -29.57
C TYR A 61 -3.28 20.99 -28.38
N LYS A 62 -3.83 22.19 -28.20
CA LYS A 62 -3.63 22.94 -26.96
C LYS A 62 -4.48 22.27 -25.89
N GLY A 63 -3.88 21.98 -24.73
CA GLY A 63 -4.62 21.46 -23.58
C GLY A 63 -5.85 22.33 -23.27
N ALA A 64 -6.83 21.75 -22.59
CA ALA A 64 -7.99 22.49 -22.13
C ALA A 64 -7.54 23.79 -21.45
N GLN A 65 -8.21 24.91 -21.73
CA GLN A 65 -8.11 26.12 -20.91
C GLN A 65 -8.57 25.70 -19.51
N SER A 66 -7.62 25.32 -18.65
CA SER A 66 -7.91 24.79 -17.34
C SER A 66 -8.59 25.89 -16.55
N GLN A 67 -9.90 25.74 -16.32
CA GLN A 67 -10.58 26.52 -15.30
C GLN A 67 -10.14 25.91 -13.97
N THR A 68 -9.46 26.70 -13.14
CA THR A 68 -8.92 26.28 -11.85
C THR A 68 -10.01 25.62 -11.02
N ALA A 69 -10.03 24.28 -10.99
CA ALA A 69 -10.87 23.55 -10.08
C ALA A 69 -10.30 23.77 -8.68
N THR A 70 -11.06 24.48 -7.84
CA THR A 70 -10.68 24.65 -6.44
C THR A 70 -11.09 23.38 -5.72
N PHE A 71 -10.11 22.54 -5.38
CA PHE A 71 -10.38 21.38 -4.54
C PHE A 71 -10.65 21.87 -3.12
N PRO A 72 -11.68 21.35 -2.41
CA PRO A 72 -11.86 21.67 -1.00
C PRO A 72 -10.64 21.23 -0.19
N ASP A 73 -10.27 22.02 0.82
CA ASP A 73 -9.11 21.73 1.68
C ASP A 73 -9.19 20.31 2.23
N ALA A 74 -8.04 19.63 2.22
CA ALA A 74 -7.92 18.28 2.77
C ALA A 74 -8.40 18.28 4.24
N PRO A 75 -9.12 17.23 4.68
CA PRO A 75 -9.59 17.13 6.06
C PRO A 75 -8.41 17.24 7.02
N LYS A 76 -8.50 18.19 7.95
CA LYS A 76 -7.47 18.38 8.98
C LYS A 76 -7.42 17.14 9.85
N THR A 77 -6.29 16.44 9.81
CA THR A 77 -6.02 15.32 10.71
C THR A 77 -5.65 15.90 12.07
N ASP A 78 -6.60 15.89 13.02
CA ASP A 78 -6.32 16.30 14.39
C ASP A 78 -5.42 15.25 15.06
N LYS A 79 -4.42 15.73 15.83
CA LYS A 79 -3.50 14.86 16.57
C LYS A 79 -4.24 14.20 17.75
N GLY A 80 -4.00 12.91 17.95
CA GLY A 80 -4.57 12.14 19.05
C GLY A 80 -3.81 12.28 20.36
N ASN A 81 -4.45 11.86 21.45
CA ASN A 81 -3.82 11.68 22.76
C ASN A 81 -3.58 10.18 22.98
N LEU A 82 -2.40 9.82 23.48
CA LEU A 82 -2.03 8.45 23.83
C LEU A 82 -1.84 8.34 25.34
N ASP A 83 -2.64 7.50 25.97
CA ASP A 83 -2.57 7.21 27.40
C ASP A 83 -1.70 5.99 27.65
N LEU A 84 -0.62 6.17 28.40
CA LEU A 84 0.32 5.11 28.77
C LEU A 84 0.09 4.70 30.22
N PHE A 85 0.02 3.39 30.47
CA PHE A 85 -0.08 2.81 31.81
C PHE A 85 0.97 1.73 32.00
N ARG A 86 1.70 1.78 33.12
CA ARG A 86 2.63 0.73 33.50
C ARG A 86 2.47 0.36 34.97
N ASN A 87 2.04 -0.88 35.17
CA ASN A 87 1.89 -1.48 36.50
C ASN A 87 2.79 -2.71 36.63
N TYR A 88 3.22 -2.99 37.84
CA TYR A 88 3.84 -4.27 38.20
C TYR A 88 2.79 -5.40 38.12
N ALA A 89 3.24 -6.66 38.09
CA ALA A 89 2.37 -7.84 38.07
C ALA A 89 1.40 -7.94 39.26
N ASN A 90 1.66 -7.19 40.34
CA ASN A 90 0.78 -7.07 41.51
C ASN A 90 -0.19 -5.86 41.42
N ASN A 91 -0.39 -5.29 40.23
CA ASN A 91 -1.22 -4.11 39.95
C ASN A 91 -0.82 -2.83 40.70
N ARG A 92 0.41 -2.74 41.23
CA ARG A 92 0.93 -1.47 41.75
C ARG A 92 1.50 -0.61 40.62
N PRO A 93 1.31 0.72 40.66
CA PRO A 93 1.84 1.62 39.65
C PRO A 93 3.37 1.66 39.65
N LEU A 94 3.98 1.66 38.45
CA LEU A 94 5.42 1.86 38.28
C LEU A 94 5.72 3.35 38.18
N LYS A 95 6.16 3.94 39.30
CA LYS A 95 6.46 5.37 39.38
C LYS A 95 7.80 5.70 38.71
N GLY A 96 7.83 6.76 37.90
CA GLY A 96 9.05 7.43 37.46
C GLY A 96 9.87 6.73 36.38
N SER A 97 9.36 5.66 35.77
CA SER A 97 10.01 5.04 34.60
C SER A 97 9.95 5.97 33.40
N GLY A 98 11.06 6.09 32.68
CA GLY A 98 11.09 6.77 31.38
C GLY A 98 10.26 6.01 30.34
N TYR A 99 9.74 6.73 29.35
CA TYR A 99 9.09 6.15 28.18
C TYR A 99 9.49 6.91 26.91
N GLN A 100 9.44 6.19 25.79
CA GLN A 100 9.66 6.69 24.44
C GLN A 100 8.51 6.20 23.54
N VAL A 101 7.78 7.12 22.93
CA VAL A 101 6.73 6.84 21.95
C VAL A 101 7.23 7.24 20.58
N GLU A 102 7.23 6.31 19.63
CA GLU A 102 7.44 6.59 18.22
C GLU A 102 6.09 6.62 17.50
N ASP A 103 5.82 7.77 16.89
CA ASP A 103 4.61 8.06 16.15
C ASP A 103 4.61 7.43 14.75
N ALA A 104 3.46 7.35 14.09
CA ALA A 104 3.32 6.81 12.73
C ALA A 104 4.15 7.57 11.67
N LEU A 105 4.56 8.81 11.99
CA LEU A 105 5.43 9.65 11.17
C LEU A 105 6.92 9.58 11.61
N GLY A 106 7.28 8.68 12.53
CA GLY A 106 8.64 8.51 13.05
C GLY A 106 9.07 9.60 14.04
N GLN A 107 8.13 10.40 14.57
CA GLN A 107 8.44 11.36 15.63
C GLN A 107 8.56 10.63 16.98
N VAL A 108 9.62 10.96 17.71
CA VAL A 108 9.91 10.33 19.01
C VAL A 108 9.57 11.29 20.14
N LEU A 109 8.59 10.92 20.97
CA LEU A 109 8.14 11.68 22.14
C LEU A 109 8.65 10.97 23.41
N LYS A 110 9.38 11.68 24.26
CA LYS A 110 9.95 11.13 25.50
C LYS A 110 9.34 11.77 26.73
N GLY A 111 9.19 11.00 27.80
CA GLY A 111 8.73 11.51 29.09
C GLY A 111 8.94 10.50 30.21
N THR A 112 8.36 10.78 31.36
CA THR A 112 8.42 9.92 32.56
C THR A 112 7.01 9.67 33.08
N LEU A 113 6.75 8.46 33.55
CA LEU A 113 5.49 8.11 34.20
C LEU A 113 5.33 8.84 35.54
N ASP A 114 4.11 9.22 35.86
CA ASP A 114 3.73 9.86 37.13
C ASP A 114 3.73 8.87 38.33
N GLU A 115 3.23 9.30 39.48
CA GLU A 115 3.17 8.47 40.70
C GLU A 115 2.21 7.28 40.57
N GLN A 116 1.28 7.35 39.62
CA GLN A 116 0.29 6.33 39.31
C GLN A 116 0.73 5.47 38.11
N GLY A 117 1.98 5.59 37.66
CA GLY A 117 2.48 4.83 36.52
C GLY A 117 1.79 5.20 35.22
N PHE A 118 1.25 6.42 35.14
CA PHE A 118 0.49 6.95 34.02
C PHE A 118 1.28 8.06 33.29
N ALA A 119 1.07 8.17 31.98
CA ALA A 119 1.46 9.35 31.22
C ALA A 119 0.49 9.60 30.06
N ALA A 120 0.02 10.85 29.94
CA ALA A 120 -0.73 11.32 28.79
C ALA A 120 0.22 11.97 27.78
N VAL A 121 0.39 11.35 26.62
CA VAL A 121 1.20 11.88 25.52
C VAL A 121 0.27 12.55 24.51
N ALA A 122 0.25 13.89 24.55
CA ALA A 122 -0.50 14.68 23.58
C ALA A 122 0.25 14.75 22.24
N ALA A 123 -0.49 15.09 21.18
CA ALA A 123 0.05 15.39 19.86
C ALA A 123 0.66 14.20 19.10
N VAL A 124 0.15 12.99 19.32
CA VAL A 124 0.52 11.79 18.55
C VAL A 124 -0.27 11.77 17.24
N SER A 125 0.39 11.54 16.12
CA SER A 125 -0.25 11.47 14.80
C SER A 125 -1.14 10.22 14.71
N PRO A 126 -2.25 10.28 13.96
CA PRO A 126 -3.09 9.11 13.79
C PRO A 126 -2.37 7.99 13.04
N GLY A 127 -2.27 6.82 13.67
CA GLY A 127 -1.67 5.63 13.09
C GLY A 127 -1.11 4.66 14.15
N PRO A 128 -0.47 3.56 13.72
CA PRO A 128 0.21 2.66 14.64
C PRO A 128 1.38 3.38 15.33
N THR A 129 1.50 3.18 16.65
CA THR A 129 2.55 3.80 17.48
C THR A 129 3.34 2.71 18.18
N ALA A 130 4.66 2.88 18.27
CA ALA A 130 5.52 2.01 19.06
C ALA A 130 5.81 2.68 20.40
N VAL A 131 5.81 1.91 21.49
CA VAL A 131 6.06 2.43 22.84
C VAL A 131 7.12 1.57 23.51
N ASP A 132 8.23 2.20 23.87
CA ASP A 132 9.31 1.61 24.65
C ASP A 132 9.31 2.22 26.06
N PHE A 133 9.34 1.36 27.08
CA PHE A 133 9.49 1.78 28.47
C PHE A 133 10.92 1.50 28.92
N GLU A 134 11.54 2.50 29.55
CA GLU A 134 12.88 2.36 30.12
C GLU A 134 12.87 1.44 31.36
N LYS A 135 14.06 1.20 31.92
CA LYS A 135 14.22 0.35 33.09
C LYS A 135 13.54 0.98 34.30
N ASP A 136 12.93 0.13 35.12
CA ASP A 136 12.39 0.50 36.43
C ASP A 136 13.47 1.20 37.29
N PRO A 137 13.22 2.43 37.76
CA PRO A 137 14.15 3.17 38.61
C PRO A 137 14.20 2.68 40.06
N ALA A 138 13.25 1.86 40.53
CA ALA A 138 13.27 1.31 41.88
C ALA A 138 14.34 0.21 42.03
N ASP A 139 15.17 0.29 43.08
CA ASP A 139 16.13 -0.76 43.40
C ASP A 139 15.39 -2.02 43.88
N PRO A 140 15.52 -3.18 43.21
CA PRO A 140 14.80 -4.39 43.61
C PRO A 140 15.23 -4.94 44.97
N TRP A 141 16.36 -4.51 45.53
CA TRP A 141 16.96 -5.09 46.74
C TRP A 141 16.72 -4.28 48.02
N VAL A 142 16.09 -3.11 47.95
CA VAL A 142 15.74 -2.33 49.16
C VAL A 142 14.48 -2.87 49.82
N ALA A 143 14.39 -2.73 51.14
CA ALA A 143 13.24 -3.20 51.93
C ALA A 143 11.89 -2.58 51.46
N GLY A 144 11.92 -1.37 50.88
CA GLY A 144 10.73 -0.72 50.30
C GLY A 144 10.22 -1.36 49.00
N SER A 145 11.07 -2.14 48.31
CA SER A 145 10.72 -2.91 47.11
C SER A 145 10.26 -4.33 47.43
N TYR A 146 10.32 -4.73 48.71
CA TYR A 146 9.80 -6.01 49.18
C TYR A 146 8.27 -5.97 49.23
N PHE A 147 7.62 -6.52 48.21
CA PHE A 147 6.18 -6.73 48.20
C PHE A 147 5.86 -8.02 48.98
N GLY A 148 5.68 -7.91 50.30
CA GLY A 148 5.48 -9.05 51.22
C GLY A 148 4.26 -9.95 51.00
N ASN A 149 3.51 -9.77 49.91
CA ASN A 149 2.32 -10.55 49.58
C ASN A 149 2.35 -10.99 48.10
N LEU A 150 3.30 -11.85 47.73
CA LEU A 150 3.05 -12.76 46.61
C LEU A 150 2.07 -13.81 47.13
N ARG A 151 0.78 -13.62 46.82
CA ARG A 151 -0.25 -14.62 47.11
C ARG A 151 0.21 -15.94 46.47
N LYS A 152 0.53 -16.94 47.30
CA LYS A 152 0.93 -18.29 46.86
C LYS A 152 -0.29 -19.12 46.45
N ASP A 153 -1.25 -18.54 45.75
CA ASP A 153 -2.37 -19.26 45.17
C ASP A 153 -2.09 -19.60 43.70
N PHE A 154 -1.00 -20.33 43.46
CA PHE A 154 -1.01 -21.34 42.39
C PHE A 154 -1.83 -22.53 42.89
N SER A 155 -3.13 -22.32 43.09
CA SER A 155 -4.11 -23.38 43.31
C SER A 155 -5.26 -23.14 42.34
N GLY A 156 -4.98 -23.39 41.06
CA GLY A 156 -6.03 -23.82 40.15
C GLY A 156 -6.42 -25.25 40.52
N PRO A 157 -7.68 -25.67 40.35
CA PRO A 157 -8.02 -27.08 40.49
C PRO A 157 -7.14 -27.88 39.53
N ALA A 158 -6.52 -28.95 40.00
CA ALA A 158 -5.89 -29.94 39.14
C ALA A 158 -7.00 -30.67 38.37
N ALA A 159 -7.62 -30.00 37.41
CA ALA A 159 -8.33 -30.68 36.35
C ALA A 159 -7.27 -31.42 35.55
N ALA A 160 -7.28 -32.75 35.61
CA ALA A 160 -6.49 -33.59 34.73
C ALA A 160 -6.68 -33.07 33.30
N LEU A 161 -5.59 -32.71 32.63
CA LEU A 161 -5.61 -32.40 31.21
C LEU A 161 -6.16 -33.62 30.48
N THR A 162 -7.43 -33.59 30.12
CA THR A 162 -8.00 -34.52 29.15
C THR A 162 -7.44 -34.12 27.80
N LEU A 163 -6.52 -34.92 27.30
CA LEU A 163 -6.04 -34.83 25.93
C LEU A 163 -7.27 -34.86 24.98
N PRO A 164 -7.38 -33.95 24.01
CA PRO A 164 -8.44 -34.01 23.01
C PRO A 164 -8.34 -35.34 22.25
N SER A 165 -9.49 -35.99 21.99
CA SER A 165 -9.59 -37.31 21.35
C SER A 165 -8.96 -37.42 19.96
N ALA A 166 -8.41 -36.33 19.41
CA ALA A 166 -7.73 -36.29 18.12
C ALA A 166 -6.35 -37.00 18.11
N LEU A 167 -5.82 -37.45 19.26
CA LEU A 167 -4.53 -38.15 19.34
C LEU A 167 -4.63 -39.67 19.60
N GLN A 168 -5.83 -40.27 19.62
CA GLN A 168 -5.99 -41.71 19.88
C GLN A 168 -5.77 -42.63 18.66
N GLY A 169 -5.38 -42.08 17.50
CA GLY A 169 -5.29 -42.81 16.23
C GLY A 169 -3.89 -43.21 15.76
N THR A 170 -2.84 -43.15 16.59
CA THR A 170 -1.45 -43.43 16.14
C THR A 170 -0.88 -44.74 16.69
N GLU A 171 -1.63 -45.84 16.63
CA GLU A 171 -1.08 -47.17 16.95
C GLU A 171 0.02 -47.61 15.95
N ASN A 172 0.16 -46.94 14.81
CA ASN A 172 1.18 -47.25 13.80
C ASN A 172 2.44 -46.37 13.85
N LEU A 173 2.45 -45.26 14.59
CA LEU A 173 3.67 -44.41 14.70
C LEU A 173 4.68 -45.00 15.69
N ALA A 174 4.20 -45.66 16.74
CA ALA A 174 5.04 -46.31 17.76
C ALA A 174 5.84 -47.52 17.22
N LYS A 175 5.37 -48.17 16.15
CA LYS A 175 6.07 -49.32 15.54
C LYS A 175 7.26 -48.93 14.67
N HIS A 176 7.26 -47.74 14.07
CA HIS A 176 8.37 -47.26 13.23
C HIS A 176 9.49 -46.58 14.05
N ALA A 177 9.18 -45.98 15.20
CA ALA A 177 10.20 -45.38 16.07
C ALA A 177 11.11 -46.42 16.76
N ALA A 178 10.63 -47.66 16.92
CA ALA A 178 11.38 -48.74 17.56
C ALA A 178 12.48 -49.38 16.67
N GLN A 179 12.59 -49.00 15.39
CA GLN A 179 13.62 -49.55 14.48
C GLN A 179 14.82 -48.62 14.22
N ALA A 180 14.78 -47.35 14.63
CA ALA A 180 15.86 -46.40 14.37
C ALA A 180 16.88 -46.25 15.53
N PHE A 181 16.53 -46.69 16.73
CA PHE A 181 17.43 -46.63 17.91
C PHE A 181 18.05 -48.00 18.21
N LYS A 182 18.91 -48.46 17.30
CA LYS A 182 19.84 -49.55 17.59
C LYS A 182 21.17 -49.34 16.88
N ALA A 183 21.96 -48.40 17.40
CA ALA A 183 23.41 -48.43 17.26
C ALA A 183 24.04 -47.93 18.58
N PRO A 184 24.99 -48.67 19.17
CA PRO A 184 25.68 -48.25 20.39
C PRO A 184 26.65 -47.10 20.11
N LEU A 185 26.79 -46.26 21.12
CA LEU A 185 27.65 -45.09 21.19
C LEU A 185 29.10 -45.53 21.45
N ASP A 186 29.94 -45.61 20.42
CA ASP A 186 31.39 -45.71 20.61
C ASP A 186 32.18 -45.14 19.41
N ALA A 187 33.31 -44.52 19.75
CA ALA A 187 34.39 -43.97 18.93
C ALA A 187 34.25 -42.54 18.37
N ILE A 188 34.86 -41.62 19.10
CA ILE A 188 35.30 -40.28 18.68
C ILE A 188 36.49 -40.40 17.73
N ALA A 189 36.43 -39.76 16.55
CA ALA A 189 37.61 -39.37 15.78
C ALA A 189 37.38 -38.01 15.10
N PRO A 190 38.39 -37.11 15.07
CA PRO A 190 38.24 -35.74 14.55
C PRO A 190 38.10 -35.70 13.01
N SER A 191 37.24 -34.80 12.56
CA SER A 191 36.88 -34.56 11.15
C SER A 191 38.06 -34.04 10.31
N THR A 192 38.36 -34.72 9.20
CA THR A 192 39.07 -34.15 8.05
C THR A 192 38.10 -33.41 7.11
N PRO A 193 38.49 -32.28 6.49
CA PRO A 193 37.63 -31.55 5.57
C PRO A 193 37.53 -32.24 4.20
N PRO A 194 36.38 -32.15 3.49
CA PRO A 194 36.19 -32.76 2.18
C PRO A 194 36.86 -31.93 1.04
N PRO A 195 37.23 -32.58 -0.08
CA PRO A 195 38.02 -31.97 -1.16
C PRO A 195 37.20 -31.04 -2.07
N SER A 196 37.82 -29.92 -2.46
CA SER A 196 37.36 -28.99 -3.49
C SER A 196 37.18 -29.68 -4.84
N ARG A 197 35.97 -29.62 -5.42
CA ARG A 197 35.74 -29.99 -6.83
C ARG A 197 35.62 -28.74 -7.68
N LEU A 198 36.69 -28.50 -8.43
CA LEU A 198 36.80 -27.62 -9.59
C LEU A 198 35.86 -28.13 -10.69
N GLY A 199 34.89 -27.32 -11.09
CA GLY A 199 33.97 -27.59 -12.21
C GLY A 199 33.88 -26.34 -13.08
N THR A 200 34.55 -26.39 -14.22
CA THR A 200 34.68 -25.34 -15.23
C THR A 200 33.36 -25.03 -15.92
N ALA A 201 32.89 -23.78 -15.85
CA ALA A 201 31.92 -23.23 -16.78
C ALA A 201 32.67 -22.37 -17.81
N SER A 202 32.68 -22.79 -19.06
CA SER A 202 33.22 -22.00 -20.17
C SER A 202 32.38 -22.20 -21.43
N ALA A 203 32.08 -21.07 -22.09
CA ALA A 203 31.46 -20.86 -23.41
C ALA A 203 29.93 -21.12 -23.47
N LEU A 204 29.09 -20.25 -24.03
CA LEU A 204 29.23 -19.33 -25.16
C LEU A 204 28.32 -18.10 -25.00
N ALA A 205 28.86 -16.92 -25.33
CA ALA A 205 28.13 -15.68 -25.59
C ALA A 205 28.30 -15.29 -27.07
N THR A 206 27.43 -14.38 -27.56
CA THR A 206 27.35 -13.79 -28.92
C THR A 206 26.46 -14.61 -29.87
N SER A 207 25.43 -14.11 -30.59
CA SER A 207 25.00 -12.79 -31.07
C SER A 207 23.52 -12.83 -31.51
N LEU A 208 22.75 -11.76 -31.32
CA LEU A 208 21.49 -11.53 -32.03
C LEU A 208 21.40 -10.04 -32.42
N VAL A 209 21.86 -9.71 -33.64
CA VAL A 209 21.64 -8.44 -34.33
C VAL A 209 21.39 -8.74 -35.81
N GLN A 210 20.28 -8.18 -36.33
CA GLN A 210 19.88 -7.95 -37.73
C GLN A 210 19.91 -9.10 -38.74
N GLU A 211 18.76 -9.38 -39.35
CA GLU A 211 18.51 -8.98 -40.76
C GLU A 211 17.01 -9.06 -41.09
N GLY A 212 16.49 -7.97 -41.64
CA GLY A 212 15.27 -7.94 -42.43
C GLY A 212 15.66 -7.69 -43.88
N ASN A 213 14.95 -8.34 -44.80
CA ASN A 213 14.93 -8.04 -46.23
C ASN A 213 13.48 -8.11 -46.70
#